data_AF-A0ABD3MPE7-F1
#
_entry.id   AF-A0ABD3MPE7-F1
#
_cell.length_a   1.000
_cell.length_b   1.000
_cell.length_c   1.000
_cell.angle_alpha   90.00
_cell.angle_beta   90.00
_cell.angle_gamma   90.00
#
_symmetry.space_group_name_H-M   'P 1'
#
loop_
_entity.id
_entity.type
_entity.pdbx_description
1 polymer ?
#
loop_
_entity_poly.entity_id
_entity_poly.type
_entity_poly.pdbx_seq_one_letter_code
_entity_poly.pdbx_strand_id
1 'polypeptide(L)'
;MIPLDPQPSTDASEKVLALWMLAFSSSHICMSATRISIISSMGEFANAQNLVDNKGWTLPEWRPGDGTSGNRIFPDVSTAGRQLYRALYTAVSFVTLGSAFAAYLHASSAGESIRAIPETSLYNACILTAALSLGAAIASLFNASPLGLMPGFERIANEEGDGDTVIGNAIAISIQRNDTRKFTPRGLTRVTRHPLILPVVPWGFSTAYLLGGRACDCIFFCGLSIYAIAGCFAQDLRVIREEGSVGTVFQTETQGETGVRSQLNMFFEETSFIPFKAVLDGRQSLDDIYKETPWLQLVAGLLAGIFIEQNILQLLREWSVAA
;
A
#
# COMPACT_ATOMS: atom_id res chain seq x y z
N MET A 1 45.33 22.39 1.35
CA MET A 1 44.73 21.11 0.90
C MET A 1 44.07 20.49 2.11
N ILE A 2 42.74 20.43 2.14
CA ILE A 2 42.02 19.64 3.14
C ILE A 2 42.16 18.19 2.68
N PRO A 3 42.70 17.26 3.48
CA PRO A 3 42.74 15.85 3.11
C PRO A 3 41.29 15.39 2.89
N LEU A 4 41.00 14.88 1.69
CA LEU A 4 39.73 14.22 1.43
C LEU A 4 39.70 12.97 2.30
N ASP A 5 38.66 12.81 3.11
CA ASP A 5 38.46 11.60 3.90
C ASP A 5 38.46 10.39 2.95
N PRO A 6 39.10 9.27 3.34
CA PRO A 6 39.13 8.07 2.52
C PRO A 6 37.70 7.61 2.23
N GLN A 7 37.39 7.41 0.95
CA GLN A 7 36.10 6.89 0.52
C GLN A 7 35.85 5.54 1.21
N PRO A 8 34.66 5.33 1.82
CA PRO A 8 34.33 4.07 2.46
C PRO A 8 34.36 2.93 1.43
N SER A 9 34.84 1.75 1.84
CA SER A 9 34.82 0.58 0.97
C SER A 9 33.38 0.21 0.57
N THR A 10 33.21 -0.39 -0.61
CA THR A 10 31.90 -0.86 -1.10
C THR A 10 31.17 -1.73 -0.06
N ASP A 11 31.90 -2.61 0.63
CA ASP A 11 31.39 -3.46 1.72
C ASP A 11 30.82 -2.65 2.89
N ALA A 12 31.44 -1.53 3.27
CA ALA A 12 30.91 -0.67 4.33
C ALA A 12 29.58 -0.03 3.93
N SER A 13 29.46 0.43 2.67
CA SER A 13 28.21 1.02 2.15
C SER A 13 27.07 -0.01 2.07
N GLU A 14 27.38 -1.23 1.63
CA GLU A 14 26.40 -2.32 1.56
C GLU A 14 25.90 -2.74 2.96
N LYS A 15 26.77 -2.75 3.96
CA LYS A 15 26.38 -3.00 5.37
C LYS A 15 25.43 -1.93 5.91
N VAL A 16 25.69 -0.66 5.60
CA VAL A 16 24.80 0.44 5.99
C VAL A 16 23.44 0.31 5.31
N LEU A 17 23.42 -0.04 4.01
CA LEU A 17 22.18 -0.33 3.29
C LEU A 17 21.41 -1.50 3.93
N ALA A 18 22.08 -2.61 4.20
CA ALA A 18 21.46 -3.77 4.84
C ALA A 18 20.88 -3.42 6.22
N LEU A 19 21.59 -2.63 7.02
CA LEU A 19 21.11 -2.13 8.31
C LEU A 19 19.81 -1.33 8.16
N TRP A 20 19.74 -0.40 7.21
CA TRP A 20 18.54 0.40 6.99
C TRP A 20 17.37 -0.42 6.43
N MET A 21 17.64 -1.40 5.56
CA MET A 21 16.62 -2.33 5.09
C MET A 21 16.05 -3.21 6.22
N LEU A 22 16.91 -3.65 7.15
CA LEU A 22 16.50 -4.35 8.36
C LEU A 22 15.71 -3.43 9.29
N ALA A 23 16.13 -2.18 9.48
CA ALA A 23 15.43 -1.18 10.30
C ALA A 23 14.03 -0.88 9.73
N PHE A 24 13.91 -0.69 8.42
CA PHE A 24 12.63 -0.52 7.72
C PHE A 24 11.72 -1.73 7.94
N SER A 25 12.21 -2.94 7.64
CA SER A 25 11.40 -4.15 7.72
C SER A 25 10.96 -4.46 9.16
N SER A 26 11.89 -4.39 10.11
CA SER A 26 11.62 -4.70 11.52
C SER A 26 10.72 -3.67 12.19
N SER A 27 10.92 -2.37 11.92
CA SER A 27 10.04 -1.32 12.48
C SER A 27 8.61 -1.47 11.99
N HIS A 28 8.40 -1.74 10.70
CA HIS A 28 7.08 -1.96 10.13
C HIS A 28 6.38 -3.20 10.70
N ILE A 29 7.09 -4.33 10.78
CA ILE A 29 6.54 -5.57 11.35
C ILE A 29 6.24 -5.38 12.84
N CYS A 30 7.13 -4.77 13.61
CA CYS A 30 6.96 -4.54 15.04
C CYS A 30 5.81 -3.57 15.34
N MET A 31 5.72 -2.44 14.62
CA MET A 31 4.60 -1.51 14.73
C MET A 31 3.28 -2.14 14.30
N SER A 32 3.31 -3.10 13.38
CA SER A 32 2.12 -3.87 12.98
C SER A 32 1.68 -4.83 14.09
N ALA A 33 2.63 -5.50 14.77
CA ALA A 33 2.39 -6.45 15.85
C ALA A 33 1.93 -5.77 17.16
N THR A 34 2.42 -4.58 17.45
CA THR A 34 2.08 -3.81 18.67
C THR A 34 1.04 -2.71 18.43
N ARG A 35 0.39 -2.74 17.26
CA ARG A 35 -0.52 -1.71 16.76
C ARG A 35 -1.60 -1.32 17.77
N ILE A 36 -2.29 -2.28 18.37
CA ILE A 36 -3.42 -2.02 19.29
C ILE A 36 -2.93 -1.22 20.50
N SER A 37 -1.83 -1.63 21.11
CA SER A 37 -1.24 -0.94 22.26
C SER A 37 -0.84 0.49 21.90
N ILE A 38 -0.18 0.70 20.74
CA ILE A 38 0.21 2.05 20.30
C ILE A 38 -1.03 2.92 20.04
N ILE A 39 -2.05 2.38 19.36
CA ILE A 39 -3.32 3.09 19.11
C ILE A 39 -4.00 3.49 20.41
N SER A 40 -4.09 2.58 21.39
CA SER A 40 -4.72 2.85 22.69
C SER A 40 -3.98 3.97 23.42
N SER A 41 -2.65 3.85 23.55
CA SER A 41 -1.81 4.86 24.20
C SER A 41 -1.91 6.22 23.53
N MET A 42 -1.94 6.26 22.19
CA MET A 42 -2.11 7.52 21.45
C MET A 42 -3.50 8.12 21.60
N GLY A 43 -4.54 7.29 21.65
CA GLY A 43 -5.90 7.74 21.90
C GLY A 43 -6.04 8.37 23.28
N GLU A 44 -5.53 7.69 24.32
CA GLU A 44 -5.51 8.20 25.70
C GLU A 44 -4.71 9.50 25.80
N PHE A 45 -3.54 9.57 25.15
CA PHE A 45 -2.77 10.81 25.05
C PHE A 45 -3.58 11.94 24.40
N ALA A 46 -4.22 11.69 23.27
CA ALA A 46 -5.04 12.68 22.58
C ALA A 46 -6.20 13.16 23.45
N ASN A 47 -6.83 12.26 24.20
CA ASN A 47 -7.89 12.58 25.15
C ASN A 47 -7.36 13.46 26.30
N ALA A 48 -6.21 13.11 26.89
CA ALA A 48 -5.56 13.90 27.95
C ALA A 48 -5.17 15.31 27.49
N GLN A 49 -4.90 15.50 26.20
CA GLN A 49 -4.61 16.80 25.59
C GLN A 49 -5.87 17.56 25.12
N ASN A 50 -7.09 17.09 25.43
CA ASN A 50 -8.37 17.67 24.99
C ASN A 50 -8.49 17.79 23.46
N LEU A 51 -7.88 16.85 22.72
CA LEU A 51 -7.98 16.78 21.25
C LEU A 51 -9.23 16.00 20.80
N VAL A 52 -9.70 15.05 21.62
CA VAL A 52 -10.88 14.23 21.38
C VAL A 52 -12.15 15.06 21.61
N ASP A 53 -13.14 14.88 20.74
CA ASP A 53 -14.43 15.59 20.75
C ASP A 53 -14.33 17.14 20.63
N ASN A 54 -13.20 17.64 20.12
CA ASN A 54 -13.00 19.07 19.96
C ASN A 54 -13.83 19.62 18.77
N LYS A 55 -14.91 20.35 19.07
CA LYS A 55 -15.82 20.95 18.08
C LYS A 55 -15.16 21.93 17.12
N GLY A 56 -14.02 22.52 17.48
CA GLY A 56 -13.28 23.43 16.61
C GLY A 56 -12.47 22.72 15.52
N TRP A 57 -12.29 21.41 15.63
CA TRP A 57 -11.43 20.61 14.75
C TRP A 57 -12.27 19.77 13.80
N THR A 58 -12.74 20.41 12.72
CA THR A 58 -13.51 19.76 11.66
C THR A 58 -12.69 19.58 10.40
N LEU A 59 -12.97 18.50 9.69
CA LEU A 59 -12.47 18.26 8.35
C LEU A 59 -13.10 19.28 7.38
N PRO A 60 -12.40 19.63 6.28
CA PRO A 60 -12.97 20.46 5.23
C PRO A 60 -14.23 19.83 4.63
N GLU A 61 -15.23 20.64 4.28
CA GLU A 61 -16.53 20.17 3.75
C GLU A 61 -16.43 19.33 2.48
N TRP A 62 -15.39 19.53 1.67
CA TRP A 62 -15.14 18.75 0.46
C TRP A 62 -14.63 17.33 0.74
N ARG A 63 -14.22 17.03 1.98
CA ARG A 63 -13.74 15.69 2.34
C ARG A 63 -14.97 14.81 2.62
N PRO A 64 -15.13 13.67 1.93
CA PRO A 64 -16.26 12.77 2.14
C PRO A 64 -16.16 12.14 3.53
N GLY A 65 -16.80 12.77 4.52
CA GLY A 65 -16.93 12.24 5.86
C GLY A 65 -17.87 11.05 5.91
N ASP A 66 -17.77 10.27 6.98
CA ASP A 66 -18.86 9.42 7.40
C ASP A 66 -19.95 10.33 7.97
N GLY A 67 -21.17 10.27 7.42
CA GLY A 67 -22.29 11.13 7.86
C GLY A 67 -22.62 11.03 9.36
N THR A 68 -22.01 10.06 10.05
CA THR A 68 -22.14 9.77 11.47
C THR A 68 -21.30 10.64 12.40
N SER A 69 -20.11 11.12 11.98
CA SER A 69 -19.17 11.80 12.89
C SER A 69 -19.23 13.33 12.84
N GLY A 70 -20.12 13.89 12.00
CA GLY A 70 -20.22 15.34 11.79
C GLY A 70 -18.89 15.96 11.30
N ASN A 71 -18.10 15.22 10.52
CA ASN A 71 -16.81 15.65 9.98
C ASN A 71 -15.75 16.03 11.04
N ARG A 72 -15.86 15.57 12.29
CA ARG A 72 -14.83 15.86 13.31
C ARG A 72 -13.51 15.14 12.98
N ILE A 73 -12.37 15.77 13.27
CA ILE A 73 -11.04 15.16 13.07
C ILE A 73 -10.85 13.99 14.04
N PHE A 74 -11.21 14.19 15.31
CA PHE A 74 -11.08 13.22 16.40
C PHE A 74 -12.40 13.08 17.15
N PRO A 75 -13.43 12.44 16.55
CA PRO A 75 -14.74 12.29 17.19
C PRO A 75 -14.68 11.45 18.48
N ASP A 76 -13.73 10.51 18.55
CA ASP A 76 -13.57 9.59 19.68
C ASP A 76 -12.09 9.21 19.89
N VAL A 77 -11.79 8.65 21.06
CA VAL A 77 -10.45 8.23 21.50
C VAL A 77 -9.81 7.23 20.52
N SER A 78 -10.60 6.27 20.01
CA SER A 78 -10.12 5.21 19.13
C SER A 78 -9.78 5.74 17.73
N THR A 79 -10.59 6.66 17.20
CA THR A 79 -10.32 7.37 15.96
C THR A 79 -9.08 8.25 16.08
N ALA A 80 -8.94 9.00 17.18
CA ALA A 80 -7.75 9.80 17.44
C ALA A 80 -6.48 8.94 17.48
N GLY A 81 -6.48 7.86 18.27
CA GLY A 81 -5.38 6.92 18.37
C GLY A 81 -4.98 6.32 17.02
N ARG A 82 -5.96 5.96 16.18
CA ARG A 82 -5.72 5.43 14.82
C ARG A 82 -5.06 6.46 13.88
N GLN A 83 -5.47 7.72 13.93
CA GLN A 83 -4.89 8.76 13.07
C GLN A 83 -3.46 9.11 13.51
N LEU A 84 -3.24 9.25 14.83
CA LEU A 84 -1.90 9.48 15.38
C LEU A 84 -0.96 8.30 15.07
N TYR A 85 -1.45 7.06 15.18
CA TYR A 85 -0.68 5.88 14.82
C TYR A 85 -0.28 5.91 13.34
N ARG A 86 -1.18 6.28 12.43
CA ARG A 86 -0.87 6.42 11.01
C ARG A 86 0.20 7.49 10.78
N ALA A 87 0.08 8.65 11.43
CA ALA A 87 1.06 9.72 11.31
C ALA A 87 2.46 9.25 11.79
N LEU A 88 2.53 8.60 12.95
CA LEU A 88 3.78 8.03 13.45
C LEU A 88 4.33 6.97 12.52
N TYR A 89 3.48 6.03 12.07
CA TYR A 89 3.86 4.97 11.14
C TYR A 89 4.44 5.57 9.87
N THR A 90 3.75 6.52 9.25
CA THR A 90 4.24 7.23 8.05
C THR A 90 5.58 7.92 8.29
N ALA A 91 5.78 8.58 9.44
CA ALA A 91 7.05 9.22 9.77
C ALA A 91 8.19 8.20 9.90
N VAL A 92 7.96 7.09 10.62
CA VAL A 92 8.93 6.01 10.78
C VAL A 92 9.24 5.34 9.43
N SER A 93 8.22 5.08 8.61
CA SER A 93 8.37 4.55 7.25
C SER A 93 9.21 5.48 6.38
N PHE A 94 8.92 6.77 6.40
CA PHE A 94 9.63 7.76 5.60
C PHE A 94 11.11 7.83 5.99
N VAL A 95 11.41 7.89 7.28
CA VAL A 95 12.80 7.94 7.77
C VAL A 95 13.55 6.66 7.41
N THR A 96 12.98 5.49 7.72
CA THR A 96 13.68 4.21 7.53
C THR A 96 13.83 3.85 6.05
N LEU A 97 12.76 3.97 5.25
CA LEU A 97 12.81 3.69 3.80
C LEU A 97 13.61 4.75 3.05
N GLY A 98 13.45 6.03 3.40
CA GLY A 98 14.22 7.13 2.82
C GLY A 98 15.71 6.99 3.09
N SER A 99 16.09 6.58 4.31
CA SER A 99 17.49 6.29 4.65
C SER A 99 18.02 5.06 3.94
N ALA A 100 17.21 4.01 3.79
CA ALA A 100 17.58 2.83 2.99
C ALA A 100 17.81 3.21 1.52
N PHE A 101 16.95 4.05 0.94
CA PHE A 101 17.10 4.51 -0.44
C PHE A 101 18.34 5.41 -0.61
N ALA A 102 18.60 6.33 0.33
CA ALA A 102 19.81 7.14 0.32
C ALA A 102 21.09 6.28 0.42
N ALA A 103 21.09 5.28 1.32
CA ALA A 103 22.19 4.33 1.44
C ALA A 103 22.35 3.47 0.16
N TYR A 104 21.25 3.13 -0.51
CA TYR A 104 21.27 2.43 -1.79
C TYR A 104 21.92 3.28 -2.88
N LEU A 105 21.55 4.56 -3.00
CA LEU A 105 22.16 5.48 -3.97
C LEU A 105 23.66 5.63 -3.73
N HIS A 106 24.09 5.72 -2.48
CA HIS A 106 25.51 5.78 -2.11
C HIS A 106 26.25 4.47 -2.41
N ALA A 107 25.67 3.31 -2.06
CA ALA A 107 26.27 2.01 -2.37
C ALA A 107 26.33 1.74 -3.88
N SER A 108 25.31 2.18 -4.62
CA SER A 108 25.24 2.08 -6.09
C SER A 108 26.34 2.88 -6.78
N SER A 109 26.73 4.01 -6.20
CA SER A 109 27.72 4.93 -6.75
C SER A 109 29.16 4.56 -6.36
N ALA A 110 29.36 3.92 -5.21
CA ALA A 110 30.67 3.40 -4.77
C ALA A 110 31.02 2.01 -5.34
N GLY A 111 30.09 1.37 -6.08
CA GLY A 111 30.24 0.02 -6.62
C GLY A 111 30.71 -0.02 -8.07
N GLU A 112 30.77 -1.22 -8.65
CA GLU A 112 30.93 -1.36 -10.11
C GLU A 112 29.77 -0.67 -10.83
N SER A 113 30.10 0.02 -11.93
CA SER A 113 29.09 0.63 -12.82
C SER A 113 28.10 -0.43 -13.29
N ILE A 114 26.82 -0.04 -13.37
CA ILE A 114 25.75 -0.93 -13.83
C ILE A 114 26.08 -1.43 -15.24
N ARG A 115 26.32 -2.74 -15.37
CA ARG A 115 26.58 -3.34 -16.68
C ARG A 115 25.31 -3.27 -17.52
N ALA A 116 25.44 -2.73 -18.73
CA ALA A 116 24.34 -2.77 -19.70
C ALA A 116 23.96 -4.23 -19.96
N ILE A 117 22.73 -4.60 -19.59
CA ILE A 117 22.18 -5.92 -19.88
C ILE A 117 21.75 -5.89 -21.35
N PRO A 118 22.22 -6.84 -22.19
CA PRO A 118 21.76 -6.91 -23.56
C PRO A 118 20.23 -7.04 -23.61
N GLU A 119 19.61 -6.45 -24.64
CA GLU A 119 18.17 -6.57 -24.89
C GLU A 119 17.82 -8.01 -25.28
N THR A 120 17.71 -8.86 -24.26
CA THR A 120 17.31 -10.25 -24.36
C THR A 120 15.81 -10.39 -24.15
N SER A 121 15.26 -11.55 -24.48
CA SER A 121 13.88 -11.90 -24.12
C SER A 121 13.63 -11.77 -22.61
N LEU A 122 14.63 -12.11 -21.79
CA LEU A 122 14.58 -11.98 -20.33
C LEU A 122 14.52 -10.51 -19.89
N TYR A 123 15.31 -9.62 -20.50
CA TYR A 123 15.24 -8.18 -20.25
C TYR A 123 13.83 -7.63 -20.50
N ASN A 124 13.25 -7.94 -21.66
CA ASN A 124 11.91 -7.51 -22.01
C ASN A 124 10.84 -8.10 -21.07
N ALA A 125 11.00 -9.35 -20.66
CA ALA A 125 10.11 -9.99 -19.69
C ALA A 125 10.18 -9.31 -18.31
N CYS A 126 11.36 -8.92 -17.84
CA CYS A 126 11.52 -8.19 -16.58
C CYS A 126 10.90 -6.78 -16.65
N ILE A 127 11.10 -6.03 -17.74
CA ILE A 127 10.44 -4.72 -17.93
C ILE A 127 8.92 -4.88 -17.91
N LEU A 128 8.40 -5.85 -18.67
CA LEU A 128 6.96 -6.10 -18.70
C LEU A 128 6.42 -6.51 -17.32
N THR A 129 7.17 -7.34 -16.59
CA THR A 129 6.80 -7.79 -15.23
C THR A 129 6.77 -6.62 -14.24
N ALA A 130 7.79 -5.77 -14.24
CA ALA A 130 7.84 -4.56 -13.42
C ALA A 130 6.67 -3.61 -13.75
N ALA A 131 6.40 -3.40 -15.04
CA ALA A 131 5.33 -2.52 -15.48
C ALA A 131 3.93 -3.08 -15.19
N LEU A 132 3.70 -4.38 -15.38
CA LEU A 132 2.44 -5.06 -14.99
C LEU A 132 2.23 -4.99 -13.48
N SER A 133 3.30 -5.09 -12.70
CA SER A 133 3.24 -4.96 -11.24
C SER A 133 2.79 -3.56 -10.84
N LEU A 134 3.34 -2.51 -11.46
CA LEU A 134 2.88 -1.14 -11.22
C LEU A 134 1.43 -0.95 -11.68
N GLY A 135 1.07 -1.49 -12.85
CA GLY A 135 -0.30 -1.47 -13.35
C GLY A 135 -1.29 -2.11 -12.38
N ALA A 136 -0.95 -3.26 -11.81
CA ALA A 136 -1.75 -3.94 -10.80
C ALA A 136 -1.86 -3.11 -9.51
N ALA A 137 -0.77 -2.50 -9.05
CA ALA A 137 -0.78 -1.62 -7.89
C ALA A 137 -1.68 -0.40 -8.09
N ILE A 138 -1.59 0.29 -9.24
CA ILE A 138 -2.46 1.43 -9.60
C ILE A 138 -3.92 0.99 -9.69
N ALA A 139 -4.20 -0.10 -10.41
CA ALA A 139 -5.54 -0.67 -10.53
C ALA A 139 -6.13 -1.04 -9.16
N SER A 140 -5.31 -1.52 -8.23
CA SER A 140 -5.76 -1.86 -6.89
C SER A 140 -6.21 -0.66 -6.05
N LEU A 141 -5.79 0.57 -6.37
CA LEU A 141 -6.27 1.79 -5.73
C LEU A 141 -7.76 2.05 -6.00
N PHE A 142 -8.32 1.41 -7.03
CA PHE A 142 -9.74 1.50 -7.38
C PHE A 142 -10.54 0.29 -6.88
N ASN A 143 -9.89 -0.66 -6.21
CA ASN A 143 -10.54 -1.82 -5.61
C ASN A 143 -10.63 -1.64 -4.10
N ALA A 144 -11.86 -1.53 -3.60
CA ALA A 144 -12.13 -1.58 -2.18
C ALA A 144 -11.66 -2.94 -1.61
N SER A 145 -10.91 -2.91 -0.52
CA SER A 145 -10.38 -4.09 0.15
C SER A 145 -10.40 -3.84 1.66
N PRO A 146 -10.65 -4.86 2.50
CA PRO A 146 -10.64 -4.66 3.95
C PRO A 146 -9.21 -4.49 4.48
N LEU A 147 -8.22 -4.84 3.66
CA LEU A 147 -6.79 -4.71 3.91
C LEU A 147 -6.20 -3.47 3.22
N GLY A 148 -6.99 -2.79 2.38
CA GLY A 148 -6.59 -1.60 1.63
C GLY A 148 -6.87 -0.29 2.37
N LEU A 149 -6.17 0.77 1.96
CA LEU A 149 -6.39 2.13 2.47
C LEU A 149 -7.58 2.83 1.83
N MET A 150 -8.04 2.36 0.67
CA MET A 150 -9.04 3.04 -0.13
C MET A 150 -10.44 2.83 0.45
N PRO A 151 -11.20 3.89 0.77
CA PRO A 151 -12.59 3.79 1.18
C PRO A 151 -13.46 3.17 0.07
N GLY A 152 -14.50 2.45 0.47
CA GLY A 152 -15.51 2.01 -0.49
C GLY A 152 -16.41 3.18 -0.83
N PHE A 153 -16.73 3.36 -2.11
CA PHE A 153 -17.63 4.41 -2.57
C PHE A 153 -18.80 3.80 -3.33
N GLU A 154 -19.98 4.35 -3.14
CA GLU A 154 -21.21 3.95 -3.83
C GLU A 154 -21.91 5.18 -4.39
N ARG A 155 -22.50 5.02 -5.57
CA ARG A 155 -23.30 6.07 -6.18
C ARG A 155 -24.67 6.00 -5.55
N ILE A 156 -25.11 7.07 -4.89
CA ILE A 156 -26.51 7.19 -4.48
C ILE A 156 -27.29 7.34 -5.80
N ALA A 157 -28.03 6.31 -6.18
CA ALA A 157 -29.07 6.49 -7.18
C ALA A 157 -30.05 7.48 -6.57
N ASN A 158 -30.15 8.68 -7.14
CA ASN A 158 -31.26 9.55 -6.80
C ASN A 158 -32.51 8.74 -7.16
N GLU A 159 -33.24 8.27 -6.14
CA GLU A 159 -34.58 7.73 -6.34
C GLU A 159 -35.31 8.72 -7.25
N GLU A 160 -35.94 8.20 -8.31
CA GLU A 160 -36.66 8.98 -9.32
C GLU A 160 -37.71 9.87 -8.63
N GLY A 161 -37.28 11.06 -8.23
CA GLY A 161 -38.15 12.14 -7.83
C GLY A 161 -38.83 12.67 -9.07
N ASP A 162 -40.11 12.34 -9.16
CA ASP A 162 -41.08 12.80 -10.15
C ASP A 162 -40.90 14.29 -10.52
N GLY A 163 -40.80 14.55 -11.82
CA GLY A 163 -41.20 15.80 -12.47
C GLY A 163 -40.39 17.07 -12.20
N ASP A 164 -39.69 17.52 -13.24
CA ASP A 164 -39.46 18.95 -13.54
C ASP A 164 -38.85 19.82 -12.43
N THR A 165 -37.54 19.73 -12.21
CA THR A 165 -36.78 20.92 -11.77
C THR A 165 -35.30 20.83 -12.09
N VAL A 166 -34.92 21.61 -13.12
CA VAL A 166 -33.66 22.34 -13.26
C VAL A 166 -32.40 21.54 -13.61
N ILE A 167 -32.11 21.56 -14.92
CA ILE A 167 -30.86 21.22 -15.63
C ILE A 167 -29.71 22.22 -15.28
N GLY A 168 -29.64 22.71 -14.04
CA GLY A 168 -28.82 23.87 -13.67
C GLY A 168 -27.49 23.59 -12.97
N ASN A 169 -27.33 22.46 -12.29
CA ASN A 169 -26.08 22.09 -11.61
C ASN A 169 -25.67 20.66 -11.96
N ALA A 170 -24.94 20.58 -13.06
CA ALA A 170 -24.36 19.36 -13.59
C ALA A 170 -23.37 18.72 -12.59
N ILE A 171 -23.45 17.39 -12.45
CA ILE A 171 -22.38 16.51 -11.94
C ILE A 171 -22.02 16.69 -10.45
N ALA A 172 -22.99 16.95 -9.57
CA ALA A 172 -22.84 16.47 -8.19
C ALA A 172 -23.11 14.96 -8.19
N ILE A 173 -22.13 14.15 -8.61
CA ILE A 173 -22.19 12.71 -8.37
C ILE A 173 -22.22 12.56 -6.84
N SER A 174 -23.39 12.22 -6.30
CA SER A 174 -23.59 11.93 -4.88
C SER A 174 -22.89 10.60 -4.58
N ILE A 175 -21.57 10.67 -4.42
CA ILE A 175 -20.73 9.56 -4.01
C ILE A 175 -20.78 9.48 -2.48
N GLN A 176 -21.33 8.39 -1.96
CA GLN A 176 -21.32 8.10 -0.53
C GLN A 176 -20.23 7.09 -0.21
N ARG A 177 -19.54 7.30 0.91
CA ARG A 177 -18.62 6.28 1.46
C ARG A 177 -19.44 5.12 2.00
N ASN A 178 -19.21 3.93 1.47
CA ASN A 178 -19.77 2.66 1.95
C ASN A 178 -18.63 1.64 2.14
N ASP A 179 -18.13 1.55 3.39
CA ASP A 179 -17.02 0.65 3.72
C ASP A 179 -17.43 -0.82 3.81
N THR A 180 -18.73 -1.16 3.82
CA THR A 180 -19.18 -2.57 3.81
C THR A 180 -18.76 -3.28 2.52
N ARG A 181 -18.64 -2.54 1.41
CA ARG A 181 -18.15 -3.07 0.12
C ARG A 181 -16.74 -3.64 0.19
N LYS A 182 -15.95 -3.28 1.21
CA LYS A 182 -14.61 -3.81 1.42
C LYS A 182 -14.60 -5.30 1.76
N PHE A 183 -15.68 -5.84 2.31
CA PHE A 183 -15.73 -7.26 2.70
C PHE A 183 -16.13 -8.19 1.56
N THR A 184 -16.56 -7.65 0.42
CA THR A 184 -16.90 -8.46 -0.74
C THR A 184 -15.67 -8.58 -1.65
N PRO A 185 -15.16 -9.80 -1.93
CA PRO A 185 -14.10 -9.97 -2.92
C PRO A 185 -14.56 -9.46 -4.28
N ARG A 186 -13.85 -8.46 -4.80
CA ARG A 186 -14.14 -7.85 -6.11
C ARG A 186 -12.87 -7.46 -6.86
N GLY A 187 -12.92 -7.54 -8.18
CA GLY A 187 -11.83 -7.17 -9.07
C GLY A 187 -10.53 -7.90 -8.70
N LEU A 188 -9.44 -7.15 -8.47
CA LEU A 188 -8.13 -7.74 -8.18
C LEU A 188 -8.06 -8.45 -6.82
N THR A 189 -8.97 -8.18 -5.88
CA THR A 189 -9.00 -8.94 -4.62
C THR A 189 -9.37 -10.41 -4.80
N ARG A 190 -10.03 -10.75 -5.92
CA ARG A 190 -10.29 -12.14 -6.33
C ARG A 190 -9.02 -12.85 -6.81
N VAL A 191 -8.04 -12.10 -7.33
CA VAL A 191 -6.73 -12.62 -7.74
C VAL A 191 -5.86 -12.88 -6.51
N THR A 192 -5.71 -11.88 -5.65
CA THR A 192 -5.04 -11.98 -4.35
C THR A 192 -5.66 -10.98 -3.39
N ARG A 193 -5.73 -11.31 -2.09
CA ARG A 193 -6.25 -10.40 -1.07
C ARG A 193 -5.37 -9.17 -0.81
N HIS A 194 -4.11 -9.21 -1.27
CA HIS A 194 -3.14 -8.11 -1.13
C HIS A 194 -2.77 -7.48 -2.48
N PRO A 195 -3.75 -7.01 -3.28
CA PRO A 195 -3.49 -6.60 -4.67
C PRO A 195 -2.67 -5.31 -4.78
N LEU A 196 -2.52 -4.55 -3.69
CA LEU A 196 -1.73 -3.32 -3.64
C LEU A 196 -0.25 -3.58 -3.32
N ILE A 197 0.02 -4.50 -2.37
CA ILE A 197 1.37 -4.69 -1.82
C ILE A 197 2.10 -5.83 -2.52
N LEU A 198 1.44 -6.96 -2.83
CA LEU A 198 2.11 -8.09 -3.46
C LEU A 198 2.69 -7.82 -4.86
N PRO A 199 2.20 -6.86 -5.68
CA PRO A 199 2.91 -6.50 -6.92
C PRO A 199 4.35 -6.00 -6.69
N VAL A 200 4.69 -5.50 -5.49
CA VAL A 200 6.07 -5.13 -5.14
C VAL A 200 7.02 -6.33 -5.27
N VAL A 201 6.53 -7.56 -5.08
CA VAL A 201 7.35 -8.77 -5.13
C VAL A 201 7.95 -9.00 -6.53
N PRO A 202 7.16 -9.21 -7.59
CA PRO A 202 7.71 -9.38 -8.94
C PRO A 202 8.37 -8.10 -9.49
N TRP A 203 7.93 -6.90 -9.08
CA TRP A 203 8.63 -5.65 -9.39
C TRP A 203 10.06 -5.64 -8.84
N GLY A 204 10.25 -5.84 -7.52
CA GLY A 204 11.57 -5.76 -6.88
C GLY A 204 12.56 -6.78 -7.45
N PHE A 205 12.14 -8.03 -7.70
CA PHE A 205 13.02 -9.01 -8.35
C PHE A 205 13.39 -8.63 -9.79
N SER A 206 12.44 -8.10 -10.56
CA SER A 206 12.68 -7.67 -11.94
C SER A 206 13.62 -6.46 -11.98
N THR A 207 13.39 -5.45 -11.14
CA THR A 207 14.22 -4.24 -11.08
C THR A 207 15.64 -4.55 -10.57
N ALA A 208 15.79 -5.44 -9.58
CA ALA A 208 17.10 -5.92 -9.14
C ALA A 208 17.90 -6.54 -10.31
N TYR A 209 17.23 -7.39 -11.09
CA TYR A 209 17.83 -7.99 -12.28
C TYR A 209 18.18 -6.94 -13.33
N LEU A 210 17.26 -6.02 -13.65
CA LEU A 210 17.43 -4.98 -14.68
C LEU A 210 18.56 -3.97 -14.38
N LEU A 211 18.94 -3.83 -13.11
CA LEU A 211 20.06 -3.00 -12.63
C LEU A 211 21.40 -3.77 -12.56
N GLY A 212 21.44 -5.00 -13.06
CA GLY A 212 22.65 -5.81 -13.15
C GLY A 212 22.84 -6.79 -11.99
N GLY A 213 21.92 -6.83 -11.02
CA GLY A 213 21.92 -7.83 -9.94
C GLY A 213 23.11 -7.71 -8.99
N ARG A 214 23.63 -6.49 -8.74
CA ARG A 214 24.70 -6.28 -7.76
C ARG A 214 24.17 -6.56 -6.35
N ALA A 215 25.07 -6.71 -5.39
CA ALA A 215 24.68 -6.97 -4.01
C ALA A 215 23.78 -5.86 -3.45
N CYS A 216 24.10 -4.58 -3.71
CA CYS A 216 23.25 -3.46 -3.29
C CYS A 216 21.84 -3.48 -3.93
N ASP A 217 21.73 -3.82 -5.23
CA ASP A 217 20.45 -3.92 -5.93
C ASP A 217 19.60 -5.06 -5.32
N CYS A 218 20.23 -6.21 -5.04
CA CYS A 218 19.56 -7.33 -4.37
C CYS A 218 19.13 -6.98 -2.94
N ILE A 219 19.99 -6.37 -2.13
CA ILE A 219 19.68 -6.00 -0.75
C ILE A 219 18.47 -5.05 -0.71
N PHE A 220 18.45 -4.03 -1.58
CA PHE A 220 17.36 -3.06 -1.59
C PHE A 220 16.08 -3.65 -2.20
N PHE A 221 16.10 -4.04 -3.47
CA PHE A 221 14.87 -4.41 -4.18
C PHE A 221 14.33 -5.79 -3.79
N CYS A 222 15.19 -6.81 -3.65
CA CYS A 222 14.72 -8.11 -3.14
C CYS A 222 14.37 -8.01 -1.65
N GLY A 223 15.04 -7.14 -0.89
CA GLY A 223 14.66 -6.82 0.49
C GLY A 223 13.23 -6.26 0.58
N LEU A 224 12.86 -5.33 -0.31
CA LEU A 224 11.48 -4.83 -0.43
C LEU A 224 10.49 -5.93 -0.83
N SER A 225 10.87 -6.83 -1.74
CA SER A 225 10.04 -7.99 -2.11
C SER A 225 9.80 -8.93 -0.92
N ILE A 226 10.84 -9.26 -0.16
CA ILE A 226 10.72 -10.11 1.05
C ILE A 226 9.87 -9.40 2.11
N TYR A 227 10.10 -8.11 2.33
CA TYR A 227 9.27 -7.30 3.22
C TYR A 227 7.80 -7.31 2.80
N ALA A 228 7.48 -7.18 1.51
CA ALA A 228 6.11 -7.20 1.01
C ALA A 228 5.42 -8.54 1.34
N ILE A 229 6.11 -9.68 1.13
CA ILE A 229 5.60 -11.01 1.49
C ILE A 229 5.36 -11.11 3.00
N ALA A 230 6.40 -10.81 3.80
CA ALA A 230 6.34 -10.95 5.25
C ALA A 230 5.30 -10.00 5.87
N GLY A 231 5.21 -8.77 5.37
CA GLY A 231 4.24 -7.77 5.80
C GLY A 231 2.80 -8.20 5.51
N CYS A 232 2.52 -8.67 4.30
CA CYS A 232 1.20 -9.21 3.94
C CYS A 232 0.85 -10.44 4.80
N PHE A 233 1.82 -11.32 5.04
CA PHE A 233 1.60 -12.51 5.87
C PHE A 233 1.33 -12.15 7.34
N ALA A 234 2.08 -11.19 7.89
CA ALA A 234 1.83 -10.67 9.23
C ALA A 234 0.46 -10.00 9.33
N GLN A 235 0.00 -9.29 8.29
CA GLN A 235 -1.35 -8.74 8.24
C GLN A 235 -2.42 -9.83 8.31
N ASP A 236 -2.25 -10.93 7.56
CA ASP A 236 -3.16 -12.08 7.58
C ASP A 236 -3.19 -12.75 8.96
N LEU A 237 -2.02 -12.96 9.58
CA LEU A 237 -1.94 -13.58 10.91
C LEU A 237 -2.72 -12.80 11.97
N ARG A 238 -2.73 -11.47 11.92
CA ARG A 238 -3.49 -10.65 12.87
C ARG A 238 -4.99 -10.78 12.68
N VAL A 239 -5.44 -10.89 11.43
CA VAL A 239 -6.86 -11.14 11.15
C VAL A 239 -7.27 -12.52 11.69
N ILE A 240 -6.43 -13.54 11.47
CA ILE A 240 -6.63 -14.89 12.01
C ILE A 240 -6.63 -14.91 13.54
N ARG A 241 -5.78 -14.10 14.18
CA ARG A 241 -5.72 -13.93 15.64
C ARG A 241 -6.79 -13.00 16.21
N GLU A 242 -7.67 -12.48 15.37
CA GLU A 242 -8.79 -11.61 15.77
C GLU A 242 -8.33 -10.28 16.40
N GLU A 243 -7.10 -9.86 16.11
CA GLU A 243 -6.52 -8.58 16.55
C GLU A 243 -7.06 -7.37 15.74
N GLY A 244 -8.06 -7.60 14.88
CA GLY A 244 -8.75 -6.58 14.07
C GLY A 244 -8.10 -6.28 12.71
N SER A 245 -8.88 -5.67 11.80
CA SER A 245 -8.44 -5.35 10.43
C SER A 245 -7.55 -4.09 10.36
N VAL A 246 -6.74 -3.99 9.29
CA VAL A 246 -5.96 -2.80 8.95
C VAL A 246 -6.90 -1.68 8.51
N GLY A 247 -6.77 -0.49 9.09
CA GLY A 247 -7.17 0.75 8.41
C GLY A 247 -8.66 1.11 8.38
N THR A 248 -9.58 0.23 8.74
CA THR A 248 -11.02 0.54 8.75
C THR A 248 -11.57 0.61 10.16
N VAL A 249 -12.13 1.79 10.49
CA VAL A 249 -13.03 1.95 11.62
C VAL A 249 -14.34 1.29 11.19
N PHE A 250 -14.46 -0.01 11.39
CA PHE A 250 -15.79 -0.59 11.39
C PHE A 250 -16.44 -0.15 12.70
N GLN A 251 -17.65 0.42 12.63
CA GLN A 251 -18.45 0.76 13.80
C GLN A 251 -18.86 -0.54 14.50
N THR A 252 -17.91 -1.15 15.20
CA THR A 252 -18.10 -2.36 16.01
C THR A 252 -18.95 -2.09 17.25
N GLU A 253 -19.14 -0.83 17.65
CA GLU A 253 -19.87 -0.49 18.87
C GLU A 253 -21.40 -0.44 18.70
N THR A 254 -21.93 -0.27 17.48
CA THR A 254 -23.38 -0.09 17.27
C THR A 254 -24.05 -1.20 16.46
N GLN A 255 -23.31 -1.90 15.60
CA GLN A 255 -23.74 -3.13 14.94
C GLN A 255 -22.83 -4.25 15.42
N GLY A 256 -23.38 -5.20 16.18
CA GLY A 256 -22.64 -6.18 16.98
C GLY A 256 -21.37 -6.73 16.32
N GLU A 257 -20.28 -6.75 17.08
CA GLU A 257 -18.93 -7.20 16.67
C GLU A 257 -18.92 -8.54 15.91
N THR A 258 -19.92 -9.39 16.14
CA THR A 258 -20.14 -10.66 15.47
C THR A 258 -20.33 -10.53 13.96
N GLY A 259 -21.01 -9.49 13.47
CA GLY A 259 -21.32 -9.31 12.05
C GLY A 259 -20.09 -8.96 11.21
N VAL A 260 -19.31 -7.98 11.66
CA VAL A 260 -18.07 -7.54 10.99
C VAL A 260 -17.06 -8.68 10.92
N ARG A 261 -16.92 -9.44 12.00
CA ARG A 261 -16.04 -10.60 12.06
C ARG A 261 -16.46 -11.70 11.08
N SER A 262 -17.75 -12.00 11.01
CA SER A 262 -18.28 -12.96 10.04
C SER A 262 -17.99 -12.52 8.60
N GLN A 263 -18.18 -11.23 8.29
CA GLN A 263 -17.87 -10.67 6.96
C GLN A 263 -16.39 -10.74 6.60
N LEU A 264 -15.50 -10.43 7.55
CA LEU A 264 -14.06 -10.53 7.33
C LEU A 264 -13.61 -11.99 7.14
N ASN A 265 -14.18 -12.92 7.91
CA ASN A 265 -13.90 -14.34 7.75
C ASN A 265 -14.36 -14.85 6.38
N MET A 266 -15.56 -14.49 5.92
CA MET A 266 -16.03 -14.82 4.57
C MET A 266 -15.08 -14.29 3.49
N PHE A 267 -14.61 -13.03 3.61
CA PHE A 267 -13.61 -12.50 2.70
C PHE A 267 -12.31 -13.33 2.69
N PHE A 268 -11.86 -13.79 3.86
CA PHE A 268 -10.66 -14.62 3.99
C PHE A 268 -10.88 -16.05 3.48
N GLU A 269 -12.09 -16.59 3.60
CA GLU A 269 -12.45 -17.89 3.06
C GLU A 269 -12.57 -17.85 1.53
N GLU A 270 -12.98 -16.74 0.94
CA GLU A 270 -13.17 -16.60 -0.50
C GLU A 270 -11.92 -16.14 -1.27
N THR A 271 -10.93 -15.54 -0.61
CA THR A 271 -9.71 -15.01 -1.25
C THR A 271 -8.46 -15.81 -0.90
N SER A 272 -7.33 -15.51 -1.55
CA SER A 272 -6.05 -16.15 -1.25
C SER A 272 -4.94 -15.11 -1.10
N PHE A 273 -3.94 -15.46 -0.27
CA PHE A 273 -2.66 -14.77 -0.24
C PHE A 273 -1.91 -14.93 -1.57
N ILE A 274 -1.76 -16.17 -2.04
CA ILE A 274 -1.06 -16.49 -3.29
C ILE A 274 -1.95 -16.09 -4.48
N PRO A 275 -1.44 -15.29 -5.45
CA PRO A 275 -2.18 -14.91 -6.65
C PRO A 275 -2.79 -16.12 -7.37
N PHE A 276 -4.05 -15.98 -7.80
CA PHE A 276 -4.87 -16.99 -8.50
C PHE A 276 -5.13 -18.30 -7.75
N LYS A 277 -4.56 -18.54 -6.57
CA LYS A 277 -4.83 -19.77 -5.82
C LYS A 277 -6.32 -19.94 -5.48
N ALA A 278 -7.05 -18.86 -5.16
CA ALA A 278 -8.49 -18.95 -4.92
C ALA A 278 -9.28 -19.38 -6.17
N VAL A 279 -8.80 -19.03 -7.37
CA VAL A 279 -9.38 -19.47 -8.64
C VAL A 279 -9.09 -20.95 -8.88
N LEU A 280 -7.84 -21.38 -8.63
CA LEU A 280 -7.44 -22.78 -8.74
C LEU A 280 -8.20 -23.68 -7.76
N ASP A 281 -8.50 -23.17 -6.57
CA ASP A 281 -9.30 -23.85 -5.54
C ASP A 281 -10.82 -23.84 -5.86
N GLY A 282 -11.27 -23.19 -6.94
CA GLY A 282 -12.68 -23.07 -7.31
C GLY A 282 -13.51 -22.10 -6.45
N ARG A 283 -12.87 -21.32 -5.57
CA ARG A 283 -13.51 -20.32 -4.70
C ARG A 283 -13.80 -19.00 -5.41
N GLN A 284 -13.13 -18.76 -6.55
CA GLN A 284 -13.28 -17.59 -7.41
C GLN A 284 -13.32 -18.02 -8.87
N SER A 285 -13.94 -17.22 -9.75
CA SER A 285 -13.99 -17.50 -11.18
C SER A 285 -13.14 -16.51 -11.99
N LEU A 286 -12.56 -16.97 -13.11
CA LEU A 286 -11.87 -16.07 -14.06
C LEU A 286 -12.83 -15.11 -14.76
N ASP A 287 -14.09 -15.52 -14.94
CA ASP A 287 -15.12 -14.70 -15.56
C ASP A 287 -15.45 -13.47 -14.70
N ASP A 288 -15.59 -13.66 -13.38
CA ASP A 288 -15.81 -12.54 -12.44
C ASP A 288 -14.61 -11.60 -12.40
N ILE A 289 -13.38 -12.16 -12.39
CA ILE A 289 -12.16 -11.36 -12.47
C ILE A 289 -12.17 -10.53 -13.75
N TYR A 290 -12.49 -11.12 -14.89
CA TYR A 290 -12.53 -10.41 -16.17
C TYR A 290 -13.59 -9.30 -16.17
N LYS A 291 -14.78 -9.54 -15.63
CA LYS A 291 -15.86 -8.54 -15.59
C LYS A 291 -15.61 -7.40 -14.62
N GLU A 292 -14.94 -7.66 -13.51
CA GLU A 292 -14.77 -6.70 -12.43
C GLU A 292 -13.39 -6.03 -12.41
N THR A 293 -12.42 -6.53 -13.16
CA THR A 293 -11.09 -5.91 -13.21
C THR A 293 -11.20 -4.49 -13.78
N PRO A 294 -10.60 -3.49 -13.12
CA PRO A 294 -10.54 -2.12 -13.64
C PRO A 294 -9.53 -2.05 -14.80
N TRP A 295 -9.91 -2.59 -15.97
CA TRP A 295 -9.04 -2.77 -17.13
C TRP A 295 -8.43 -1.47 -17.63
N LEU A 296 -9.19 -0.38 -17.62
CA LEU A 296 -8.69 0.93 -18.04
C LEU A 296 -7.52 1.37 -17.15
N GLN A 297 -7.67 1.25 -15.83
CA GLN A 297 -6.65 1.62 -14.86
C GLN A 297 -5.45 0.67 -14.93
N LEU A 298 -5.69 -0.62 -15.17
CA LEU A 298 -4.62 -1.60 -15.34
C LEU A 298 -3.78 -1.31 -16.59
N VAL A 299 -4.43 -1.02 -17.73
CA VAL A 299 -3.75 -0.68 -19.00
C VAL A 299 -3.03 0.67 -18.87
N ALA A 300 -3.68 1.70 -18.34
CA ALA A 300 -3.05 3.00 -18.11
C ALA A 300 -1.86 2.88 -17.16
N GLY A 301 -2.00 2.11 -16.08
CA GLY A 301 -0.93 1.84 -15.13
C GLY A 301 0.21 1.01 -15.72
N LEU A 302 -0.07 0.08 -16.64
CA LEU A 302 0.96 -0.66 -17.38
C LEU A 302 1.79 0.27 -18.26
N LEU A 303 1.14 1.15 -19.04
CA LEU A 303 1.83 2.12 -19.90
C LEU A 303 2.67 3.10 -19.07
N ALA A 304 2.10 3.61 -17.98
CA ALA A 304 2.82 4.44 -17.01
C ALA A 304 3.99 3.67 -16.39
N GLY A 305 3.81 2.38 -16.09
CA GLY A 305 4.84 1.50 -15.55
C GLY A 305 6.02 1.29 -16.48
N ILE A 306 5.79 1.09 -17.78
CA ILE A 306 6.88 1.01 -18.77
C ILE A 306 7.68 2.31 -18.75
N PHE A 307 6.99 3.46 -18.82
CA PHE A 307 7.65 4.76 -18.83
C PHE A 307 8.43 5.02 -17.53
N ILE A 308 7.82 4.82 -16.37
CA ILE A 308 8.44 5.04 -15.07
C ILE A 308 9.64 4.12 -14.86
N GLU A 309 9.50 2.83 -15.17
CA GLU A 309 10.60 1.86 -14.99
C GLU A 309 11.79 2.23 -15.87
N GLN A 310 11.57 2.58 -17.15
CA GLN A 310 12.66 3.00 -18.03
C GLN A 310 13.38 4.26 -17.52
N ASN A 311 12.64 5.26 -17.04
CA ASN A 311 13.21 6.48 -16.49
C ASN A 311 13.98 6.23 -15.19
N ILE A 312 13.46 5.38 -14.30
CA ILE A 312 14.15 4.99 -13.06
C ILE A 312 15.45 4.24 -13.38
N LEU A 313 15.42 3.27 -14.29
CA LEU A 313 16.60 2.52 -14.70
C LEU A 313 17.66 3.45 -15.33
N GLN A 314 17.23 4.39 -16.17
CA GLN A 314 18.13 5.39 -16.74
C GLN A 314 18.75 6.27 -15.64
N LEU A 315 17.93 6.84 -14.75
CA LEU A 315 18.38 7.69 -13.65
C LEU A 315 19.40 6.96 -12.75
N LEU A 316 19.12 5.71 -12.38
CA LEU A 316 20.00 4.92 -11.52
C LEU A 316 21.32 4.55 -12.22
N ARG A 317 21.28 4.30 -13.54
CA ARG A 317 22.49 4.09 -14.35
C ARG A 317 23.36 5.34 -14.40
N GLU A 318 22.76 6.49 -14.69
CA GLU A 318 23.46 7.79 -14.71
C GLU A 318 24.06 8.10 -13.33
N TRP A 319 23.31 7.86 -12.26
CA TRP A 319 23.78 8.04 -10.88
C TRP A 319 25.00 7.15 -10.56
N SER A 320 25.02 5.90 -11.05
CA SER A 320 26.13 4.96 -10.80
C SER A 320 27.43 5.32 -11.54
N VAL A 321 27.39 6.23 -12.51
CA VAL A 321 28.56 6.67 -13.30
C VAL A 321 29.09 8.02 -12.81
N ALA A 322 28.24 8.84 -12.19
CA ALA A 322 28.56 10.23 -11.86
C ALA A 322 29.34 10.42 -10.54
N ALA A 323 29.51 9.38 -9.71
CA ALA A 323 30.25 9.44 -8.45
C ALA A 323 31.62 8.77 -8.56
#